data_AF-A0A7C3HM94-F1
#
_entry.id   AF-A0A7C3HM94-F1
#
_cell.length_a   1.000
_cell.length_b   1.000
_cell.length_c   1.000
_cell.angle_alpha   90.00
_cell.angle_beta   90.00
_cell.angle_gamma   90.00
#
_symmetry.space_group_name_H-M   'P 1'
#
loop_
_entity.id
_entity.type
_entity.pdbx_description
1 polymer ?
#
loop_
_entity_poly.entity_id
_entity_poly.type
_entity_poly.pdbx_seq_one_letter_code
_entity_poly.pdbx_strand_id
1 'polypeptide(L)'
;MPRLLLGLLTGFLFGFFLQKGRVSDRRVIVGQFLLRDFTVMKVMVTAILVGGIGVYAMLAAGWVQLSVKPAHLLSIVIGSLIFGPAMVFLGYCPGTAVAAAGEGKRDAWWGVLGMTLGAAVYAEFDTACTRTLRAPVDLGNVTLPQVTGVPAAAWFALLAVFALLFFHWLERRAES
;
A
#
# COMPACT_ATOMS: atom_id res chain seq x y z
N MET A 1 8.60 -23.39 -12.40
CA MET A 1 7.51 -22.47 -12.80
C MET A 1 8.14 -21.16 -13.25
N PRO A 2 7.88 -20.63 -14.46
CA PRO A 2 8.42 -19.35 -14.87
C PRO A 2 7.91 -18.26 -13.91
N ARG A 3 8.80 -17.43 -13.36
CA ARG A 3 8.48 -16.39 -12.36
C ARG A 3 7.34 -15.47 -12.81
N LEU A 4 7.22 -15.26 -14.12
CA LEU A 4 6.15 -14.50 -14.77
C LEU A 4 4.75 -15.10 -14.56
N LEU A 5 4.63 -16.43 -14.57
CA LEU A 5 3.34 -17.10 -14.40
C LEU A 5 2.85 -17.04 -12.94
N LEU A 6 3.77 -17.13 -11.97
CA LEU A 6 3.47 -16.88 -10.56
C LEU A 6 3.02 -15.42 -10.33
N GLY A 7 3.68 -14.45 -10.98
CA GLY A 7 3.27 -13.05 -10.95
C GLY A 7 1.87 -12.85 -11.54
N LEU A 8 1.57 -13.50 -12.67
CA LEU A 8 0.25 -13.42 -13.30
C LEU A 8 -0.85 -14.01 -12.41
N LEU A 9 -0.62 -15.19 -11.84
CA LEU A 9 -1.58 -15.85 -10.93
C LEU A 9 -1.83 -15.04 -9.67
N THR A 10 -0.77 -14.53 -9.04
CA THR A 10 -0.89 -13.71 -7.82
C THR A 10 -1.58 -12.38 -8.11
N GLY A 11 -1.27 -11.73 -9.24
CA GLY A 11 -1.95 -10.51 -9.69
C GLY A 11 -3.43 -10.75 -9.99
N PHE A 12 -3.77 -11.86 -10.64
CA PHE A 12 -5.17 -12.24 -10.91
C PHE A 12 -5.95 -12.46 -9.61
N LEU A 13 -5.40 -13.23 -8.68
CA LEU A 13 -6.01 -13.46 -7.37
C LEU A 13 -6.18 -12.15 -6.60
N PHE A 14 -5.15 -11.29 -6.58
CA PHE A 14 -5.21 -9.99 -5.92
C PHE A 14 -6.32 -9.10 -6.51
N GLY A 15 -6.41 -9.00 -7.84
CA GLY A 15 -7.48 -8.26 -8.52
C GLY A 15 -8.88 -8.81 -8.20
N PHE A 16 -9.03 -10.13 -8.17
CA PHE A 16 -10.29 -10.79 -7.80
C PHE A 16 -10.72 -10.46 -6.36
N PHE A 17 -9.79 -10.48 -5.41
CA PHE A 17 -10.07 -10.09 -4.01
C PHE A 17 -10.43 -8.60 -3.89
N LEU A 18 -9.78 -7.72 -4.64
CA LEU A 18 -10.11 -6.29 -4.66
C LEU A 18 -11.52 -6.02 -5.21
N GLN A 19 -11.89 -6.71 -6.29
CA GLN A 19 -13.23 -6.63 -6.88
C GLN A 19 -14.29 -7.15 -5.91
N LYS A 20 -14.04 -8.31 -5.28
CA LYS A 20 -14.96 -8.89 -4.29
C LYS A 20 -15.11 -8.00 -3.04
N GLY A 21 -14.05 -7.30 -2.65
CA GLY A 21 -14.07 -6.32 -1.57
C GLY A 21 -14.77 -5.00 -1.91
N ARG A 22 -15.25 -4.80 -3.15
CA ARG A 22 -15.82 -3.54 -3.66
C ARG A 22 -14.91 -2.32 -3.50
N VAL A 23 -13.62 -2.53 -3.25
CA VAL A 23 -12.62 -1.46 -3.13
C VAL A 23 -12.24 -0.91 -4.52
N SER A 24 -12.66 -1.59 -5.59
CA SER A 24 -12.56 -1.09 -6.97
C SER A 24 -13.58 0.00 -7.32
N ASP A 25 -14.53 0.32 -6.43
CA ASP A 25 -15.51 1.39 -6.63
C ASP A 25 -15.03 2.75 -6.12
N ARG A 26 -15.06 3.75 -6.99
CA ARG A 26 -14.69 5.14 -6.67
C ARG A 26 -15.45 5.69 -5.47
N ARG A 27 -16.74 5.36 -5.37
CA ARG A 27 -17.62 5.84 -4.29
C ARG A 27 -17.19 5.31 -2.93
N VAL A 28 -16.64 4.09 -2.88
CA VAL A 28 -16.16 3.46 -1.64
C VAL A 28 -14.84 4.11 -1.21
N ILE A 29 -13.93 4.37 -2.16
CA ILE A 29 -12.65 5.05 -1.87
C ILE A 29 -12.88 6.52 -1.46
N VAL A 30 -13.71 7.26 -2.20
CA VAL A 30 -14.05 8.64 -1.86
C VAL A 30 -14.84 8.69 -0.54
N GLY A 31 -15.73 7.72 -0.29
CA GLY A 31 -16.47 7.58 0.97
C GLY A 31 -15.55 7.35 2.17
N GLN A 32 -14.45 6.62 1.99
CA GLN A 32 -13.40 6.46 3.00
C GLN A 32 -12.66 7.79 3.27
N PHE A 33 -12.28 8.54 2.23
CA PHE A 33 -11.65 9.86 2.41
C PHE A 33 -12.60 10.88 3.06
N LEU A 34 -13.91 10.72 2.85
CA LEU A 34 -14.95 11.52 3.49
C LEU A 34 -15.36 10.99 4.88
N LEU A 35 -14.64 9.97 5.40
CA LEU A 35 -14.90 9.32 6.70
C LEU A 35 -16.33 8.78 6.87
N ARG A 36 -17.01 8.47 5.76
CA ARG A 36 -18.38 7.92 5.75
C ARG A 36 -18.41 6.40 5.67
N ASP A 37 -17.42 5.81 5.02
CA ASP A 37 -17.35 4.36 4.82
C ASP A 37 -16.00 3.82 5.27
N PHE A 38 -15.97 3.19 6.45
CA PHE A 38 -14.77 2.65 7.06
C PHE A 38 -14.36 1.27 6.53
N THR A 39 -15.09 0.74 5.54
CA THR A 39 -14.85 -0.61 4.99
C THR A 39 -13.43 -0.75 4.44
N VAL A 40 -12.94 0.26 3.71
CA VAL A 40 -11.57 0.25 3.15
C VAL A 40 -10.52 0.21 4.26
N MET A 41 -10.74 0.94 5.36
CA MET A 41 -9.83 0.91 6.50
C MET A 41 -9.74 -0.50 7.09
N LYS A 42 -10.90 -1.17 7.28
CA LYS A 42 -10.94 -2.52 7.82
C LYS A 42 -10.19 -3.51 6.95
N VAL A 43 -10.41 -3.45 5.64
CA VAL A 43 -9.72 -4.33 4.68
C VAL A 43 -8.22 -4.08 4.63
N MET A 44 -7.78 -2.82 4.63
CA MET A 44 -6.34 -2.50 4.57
C MET A 44 -5.62 -2.92 5.85
N VAL A 45 -6.17 -2.64 7.03
CA VAL A 45 -5.54 -3.02 8.31
C VAL A 45 -5.46 -4.53 8.45
N THR A 46 -6.52 -5.27 8.11
CA THR A 46 -6.50 -6.74 8.14
C THR A 46 -5.52 -7.32 7.12
N ALA A 47 -5.45 -6.76 5.92
CA ALA A 47 -4.48 -7.18 4.91
C ALA A 47 -3.03 -6.95 5.36
N ILE A 48 -2.73 -5.81 5.99
CA ILE A 48 -1.40 -5.51 6.54
C ILE A 48 -1.02 -6.50 7.65
N LEU A 49 -1.96 -6.82 8.55
CA LEU A 49 -1.71 -7.77 9.63
C LEU A 49 -1.47 -9.18 9.11
N VAL A 50 -2.39 -9.71 8.30
CA VAL A 50 -2.29 -11.07 7.76
C VAL A 50 -1.09 -11.20 6.82
N GLY A 51 -0.89 -10.23 5.93
CA GLY A 51 0.25 -10.20 5.01
C GLY A 51 1.58 -10.05 5.74
N GLY A 52 1.66 -9.17 6.74
CA GLY A 52 2.86 -8.97 7.54
C GLY A 52 3.24 -10.21 8.34
N ILE A 53 2.30 -10.82 9.05
CA ILE A 53 2.51 -12.07 9.80
C ILE A 53 2.92 -13.20 8.84
N GLY A 54 2.25 -13.33 7.69
CA GLY A 54 2.55 -14.35 6.69
C GLY A 54 3.96 -14.22 6.10
N VAL A 55 4.39 -12.99 5.76
CA VAL A 55 5.74 -12.73 5.24
C VAL A 55 6.80 -13.02 6.30
N TYR A 56 6.58 -12.63 7.55
CA TYR A 56 7.53 -12.91 8.64
C TYR A 56 7.58 -14.39 9.03
N ALA A 57 6.48 -15.13 8.90
CA ALA A 57 6.47 -16.58 9.06
C ALA A 57 7.30 -17.26 7.95
N MET A 58 7.16 -16.83 6.69
CA MET A 58 8.00 -17.32 5.60
C MET A 58 9.48 -16.92 5.74
N LEU A 59 9.76 -15.74 6.31
CA LEU A 59 11.12 -15.33 6.67
C LEU A 59 11.73 -16.27 7.71
N ALA A 60 10.98 -16.61 8.78
CA ALA A 60 11.43 -17.55 9.80
C ALA A 60 11.65 -18.97 9.26
N ALA A 61 10.87 -19.37 8.25
CA ALA A 61 11.06 -20.63 7.53
C ALA A 61 12.22 -20.60 6.51
N GLY A 62 12.88 -19.45 6.30
CA GLY A 62 13.98 -19.28 5.36
C GLY A 62 13.58 -19.25 3.87
N TRP A 63 12.29 -19.10 3.57
CA TRP A 63 11.76 -19.18 2.19
C TRP A 63 11.85 -17.84 1.43
N VAL A 64 12.01 -16.72 2.14
CA VAL A 64 11.96 -15.37 1.57
C VAL A 64 13.07 -14.51 2.16
N GLN A 65 13.71 -13.68 1.33
CA GLN A 65 14.61 -12.62 1.79
C GLN A 65 13.88 -11.27 1.75
N LEU A 66 13.98 -10.49 2.84
CA LEU A 66 13.43 -9.14 2.87
C LEU A 66 14.32 -8.20 2.04
N SER A 67 13.83 -7.83 0.86
CA SER A 67 14.41 -6.72 0.10
C SER A 67 13.84 -5.41 0.63
N VAL A 68 14.43 -4.89 1.72
CA VAL A 68 14.03 -3.63 2.34
C VAL A 68 14.38 -2.47 1.41
N LYS A 69 13.42 -1.60 1.12
CA LYS A 69 13.64 -0.38 0.36
C LYS A 69 14.40 0.62 1.25
N PRO A 70 15.48 1.27 0.78
CA PRO A 70 16.17 2.27 1.56
C PRO A 70 15.25 3.45 1.89
N ALA A 71 15.31 3.90 3.14
CA ALA A 71 14.48 4.97 3.67
C ALA A 71 15.07 6.34 3.31
N HIS A 72 14.77 6.80 2.09
CA HIS A 72 15.04 8.16 1.63
C HIS A 72 13.97 9.10 2.19
N LEU A 73 14.13 9.56 3.45
CA LEU A 73 13.10 10.32 4.16
C LEU A 73 12.58 11.53 3.37
N LEU A 74 13.50 12.29 2.76
CA LEU A 74 13.15 13.48 1.99
C LEU A 74 12.30 13.14 0.74
N SER A 75 12.71 12.12 -0.02
CA SER A 75 11.97 11.63 -1.18
C SER A 75 10.61 11.06 -0.80
N ILE A 76 10.52 10.37 0.34
CA ILE A 76 9.26 9.79 0.84
C ILE A 76 8.29 10.90 1.24
N VAL A 77 8.75 11.92 1.97
CA VAL A 77 7.90 13.04 2.40
C VAL A 77 7.37 13.78 1.18
N ILE A 78 8.24 14.19 0.26
CA ILE A 78 7.83 14.94 -0.95
C ILE A 78 6.91 14.08 -1.84
N GLY A 79 7.27 12.81 -2.04
CA GLY A 79 6.45 11.88 -2.80
C GLY A 79 5.06 11.70 -2.18
N SER A 80 4.97 11.49 -0.87
CA SER A 80 3.70 11.32 -0.16
C SER A 80 2.81 12.57 -0.22
N LEU A 81 3.43 13.76 -0.19
CA LEU A 81 2.71 15.03 -0.23
C LEU A 81 2.07 15.30 -1.59
N ILE A 82 2.69 14.83 -2.69
CA ILE A 82 2.12 14.93 -4.04
C ILE A 82 1.15 13.78 -4.30
N PHE A 83 1.51 12.56 -3.88
CA PHE A 83 0.75 11.35 -4.14
C PHE A 83 -0.58 11.30 -3.39
N GLY A 84 -0.64 11.79 -2.14
CA GLY A 84 -1.86 11.83 -1.33
C GLY A 84 -3.00 12.61 -2.01
N PRO A 85 -2.83 13.90 -2.30
CA PRO A 85 -3.84 14.71 -2.99
C PRO A 85 -4.24 14.12 -4.35
N ALA A 86 -3.26 13.62 -5.12
CA ALA A 86 -3.53 12.99 -6.42
C ALA A 86 -4.47 11.78 -6.30
N MET A 87 -4.28 10.92 -5.27
CA MET A 87 -5.20 9.81 -5.02
C MET A 87 -6.61 10.26 -4.64
N VAL A 88 -6.75 11.37 -3.90
CA VAL A 88 -8.06 11.93 -3.54
C VAL A 88 -8.78 12.48 -4.78
N PHE A 89 -8.08 13.24 -5.63
CA PHE A 89 -8.65 13.75 -6.89
C PHE A 89 -9.03 12.64 -7.86
N LEU A 90 -8.18 11.63 -7.99
CA LEU A 90 -8.47 10.47 -8.83
C LEU A 90 -9.56 9.58 -8.23
N GLY A 91 -9.70 9.55 -6.91
CA GLY A 91 -10.64 8.69 -6.20
C GLY A 91 -10.29 7.20 -6.31
N TYR A 92 -9.03 6.88 -6.63
CA TYR A 92 -8.50 5.53 -6.73
C TYR A 92 -7.07 5.47 -6.18
N CYS A 93 -6.74 4.40 -5.47
CA CYS A 93 -5.36 4.05 -5.14
C CYS A 93 -4.75 3.22 -6.28
N PRO A 94 -3.42 3.11 -6.42
CA PRO A 94 -2.78 2.54 -7.61
C PRO A 94 -3.24 1.10 -7.91
N GLY A 95 -3.37 0.24 -6.88
CA GLY A 95 -3.87 -1.13 -7.06
C GLY A 95 -5.34 -1.18 -7.47
N THR A 96 -6.18 -0.34 -6.86
CA THR A 96 -7.61 -0.27 -7.20
C THR A 96 -7.88 0.36 -8.56
N ALA A 97 -7.03 1.29 -9.01
CA ALA A 97 -7.12 1.90 -10.33
C ALA A 97 -6.88 0.86 -11.44
N VAL A 98 -5.89 -0.02 -11.26
CA VAL A 98 -5.62 -1.12 -12.20
C VAL A 98 -6.78 -2.14 -12.20
N ALA A 99 -7.29 -2.51 -11.02
CA ALA A 99 -8.46 -3.39 -10.93
C ALA A 99 -9.71 -2.77 -11.59
N ALA A 100 -10.00 -1.50 -11.32
CA ALA A 100 -11.13 -0.75 -11.88
C ALA A 100 -10.99 -0.55 -13.41
N ALA A 101 -9.78 -0.37 -13.92
CA ALA A 101 -9.53 -0.32 -15.36
C ALA A 101 -9.85 -1.68 -16.02
N GLY A 102 -9.49 -2.78 -15.36
CA GLY A 102 -9.86 -4.14 -15.76
C GLY A 102 -11.36 -4.43 -15.73
N GLU A 103 -12.11 -3.79 -14.83
CA GLU A 103 -13.59 -3.82 -14.80
C GLU A 103 -14.24 -2.98 -15.92
N GLY A 104 -13.47 -2.20 -16.68
CA GLY A 104 -13.98 -1.37 -17.78
C GLY A 104 -14.39 0.06 -17.37
N LYS A 105 -14.05 0.52 -16.16
CA LYS A 105 -14.34 1.90 -15.73
C LYS A 105 -13.44 2.89 -16.47
N ARG A 106 -14.00 3.68 -17.39
CA ARG A 106 -13.26 4.66 -18.22
C ARG A 106 -12.44 5.66 -17.40
N ASP A 107 -12.94 6.07 -16.22
CA ASP A 107 -12.22 6.99 -15.34
C ASP A 107 -10.90 6.42 -14.81
N ALA A 108 -10.84 5.09 -14.60
CA ALA A 108 -9.66 4.43 -14.07
C ALA A 108 -8.55 4.30 -15.13
N TRP A 109 -8.90 4.21 -16.41
CA TRP A 109 -7.93 4.19 -17.51
C TRP A 109 -7.06 5.45 -17.55
N TRP A 110 -7.66 6.63 -17.33
CA TRP A 110 -6.89 7.88 -17.23
C TRP A 110 -5.94 7.88 -16.03
N GLY A 111 -6.36 7.29 -14.91
CA GLY A 111 -5.50 7.06 -13.75
C GLY A 111 -4.31 6.16 -14.05
N VAL A 112 -4.54 5.05 -14.76
CA VAL A 112 -3.49 4.09 -15.17
C VAL A 112 -2.52 4.72 -16.17
N LEU A 113 -3.01 5.50 -17.13
CA LEU A 113 -2.15 6.24 -18.05
C LEU A 113 -1.32 7.30 -17.32
N GLY A 114 -1.95 8.07 -16.43
CA GLY A 114 -1.28 9.09 -15.61
C GLY A 114 -0.18 8.52 -14.72
N MET A 115 -0.41 7.38 -14.05
CA MET A 115 0.62 6.74 -13.24
C MET A 115 1.76 6.18 -14.10
N THR A 116 1.46 5.65 -15.29
CA THR A 116 2.48 5.07 -16.18
C THR A 116 3.37 6.17 -16.76
N LEU A 117 2.76 7.27 -17.23
CA LEU A 117 3.49 8.44 -17.71
C LEU A 117 4.28 9.11 -16.58
N GLY A 118 3.69 9.26 -15.39
CA GLY A 118 4.38 9.81 -14.23
C GLY A 118 5.59 8.97 -13.81
N ALA A 119 5.47 7.64 -13.86
CA ALA A 119 6.58 6.72 -13.60
C ALA A 119 7.67 6.80 -14.67
N ALA A 120 7.30 6.92 -15.94
CA ALA A 120 8.25 7.09 -17.05
C ALA A 120 9.01 8.42 -16.94
N VAL A 121 8.32 9.52 -16.67
CA VAL A 121 8.93 10.83 -16.42
C VAL A 121 9.86 10.74 -15.21
N TYR A 122 9.41 10.16 -14.10
CA TYR A 122 10.25 10.00 -12.92
C TYR A 122 11.52 9.19 -13.23
N ALA A 123 11.44 8.14 -14.06
CA ALA A 123 12.59 7.33 -14.45
C ALA A 123 13.65 8.14 -15.24
N GLU A 124 13.23 9.05 -16.12
CA GLU A 124 14.14 9.95 -16.86
C GLU A 124 14.78 11.00 -15.94
N PHE A 125 14.02 11.52 -14.98
CA PHE A 125 14.51 12.48 -13.97
C PHE A 125 15.21 11.82 -12.78
N ASP A 126 15.32 10.48 -12.74
CA ASP A 126 15.90 9.73 -11.62
C ASP A 126 17.34 10.16 -11.36
N THR A 127 18.14 10.37 -12.41
CA THR A 127 19.54 10.81 -12.31
C THR A 127 19.68 12.20 -11.67
N ALA A 128 18.73 13.11 -11.92
CA ALA A 128 18.69 14.45 -11.35
C ALA A 128 18.13 14.45 -9.91
N CYS A 129 17.04 13.70 -9.67
CA CYS A 129 16.44 13.53 -8.35
C CYS A 129 17.37 12.83 -7.36
N THR A 130 18.16 11.86 -7.83
CA THR A 130 19.09 11.09 -6.99
C THR A 130 20.15 11.99 -6.34
N ARG A 131 20.58 13.07 -7.01
CA ARG A 131 21.65 13.95 -6.53
C ARG A 131 21.17 14.99 -5.51
N THR A 132 19.92 15.46 -5.61
CA THR A 132 19.35 16.51 -4.75
C THR A 132 18.43 15.97 -3.65
N LEU A 133 17.71 14.87 -3.87
CA LEU A 133 16.72 14.34 -2.92
C LEU A 133 17.21 13.12 -2.12
N ARG A 134 18.19 12.38 -2.65
CA ARG A 134 18.72 11.15 -2.04
C ARG A 134 19.97 11.41 -1.19
N ALA A 135 20.76 12.43 -1.51
CA ALA A 135 22.02 12.71 -0.84
C ALA A 135 21.95 13.19 0.65
N PRO A 136 20.94 13.94 1.12
CA PRO A 136 21.07 14.61 2.43
C PRO A 136 20.56 13.81 3.64
N VAL A 137 19.66 12.82 3.49
CA VAL A 137 19.09 12.06 4.64
C VAL A 137 18.79 10.60 4.24
N ASP A 138 19.85 9.85 3.95
CA ASP A 138 19.79 8.40 3.76
C ASP A 138 19.90 7.68 5.09
N LEU A 139 18.77 7.26 5.64
CA LEU A 139 18.79 6.35 6.80
C LEU A 139 19.25 4.93 6.39
N GLY A 140 19.23 4.60 5.10
CA GLY A 140 19.59 3.28 4.58
C GLY A 140 18.44 2.27 4.69
N ASN A 141 18.75 0.97 4.62
CA ASN A 141 17.78 -0.12 4.72
C ASN A 141 17.41 -0.38 6.19
N VAL A 142 16.77 0.58 6.86
CA VAL A 142 16.42 0.42 8.28
C VAL A 142 14.99 -0.05 8.41
N THR A 143 14.82 -1.20 9.05
CA THR A 143 13.52 -1.71 9.44
C THR A 143 13.17 -1.23 10.85
N LEU A 144 11.89 -1.04 11.15
CA LEU A 144 11.41 -0.72 12.51
C LEU A 144 12.04 -1.62 13.61
N PRO A 145 12.18 -2.95 13.42
CA PRO A 145 12.88 -3.82 14.36
C PRO A 145 14.36 -3.48 14.56
N GLN A 146 15.07 -2.99 13.52
CA GLN A 146 16.48 -2.61 13.61
C GLN A 146 16.70 -1.24 14.28
N VAL A 147 15.78 -0.28 14.13
CA VAL A 147 15.88 1.02 14.83
C VAL A 147 15.55 0.87 16.32
N THR A 148 14.57 0.03 16.64
CA THR A 148 13.98 -0.04 17.99
C THR A 148 14.53 -1.16 18.85
N GLY A 149 15.26 -2.13 18.27
CA GLY A 149 15.76 -3.32 18.97
C GLY A 149 14.65 -4.29 19.40
N VAL A 150 13.39 -3.99 19.07
CA VAL A 150 12.21 -4.78 19.43
C VAL A 150 11.95 -5.82 18.33
N PRO A 151 11.70 -7.10 18.67
CA PRO A 151 11.42 -8.13 17.68
C PRO A 151 10.17 -7.75 16.85
N ALA A 152 10.22 -8.02 15.54
CA ALA A 152 9.11 -7.72 14.63
C ALA A 152 7.78 -8.31 15.09
N ALA A 153 7.81 -9.47 15.76
CA ALA A 153 6.64 -10.11 16.36
C ALA A 153 5.91 -9.20 17.38
N ALA A 154 6.64 -8.41 18.17
CA ALA A 154 6.03 -7.49 19.14
C ALA A 154 5.41 -6.27 18.44
N TRP A 155 5.99 -5.80 17.33
CA TRP A 155 5.37 -4.76 16.49
C TRP A 155 4.08 -5.24 15.83
N PHE A 156 4.04 -6.47 15.31
CA PHE A 156 2.80 -7.05 14.78
C PHE A 156 1.77 -7.34 15.87
N ALA A 157 2.20 -7.77 17.06
CA ALA A 157 1.31 -7.94 18.20
C ALA A 157 0.69 -6.60 18.63
N LEU A 158 1.50 -5.53 18.71
CA LEU A 158 1.01 -4.18 19.02
C LEU A 158 0.05 -3.66 17.95
N LEU A 159 0.39 -3.84 16.66
CA LEU A 159 -0.50 -3.50 15.56
C LEU A 159 -1.81 -4.31 15.59
N ALA A 160 -1.75 -5.59 15.96
CA ALA A 160 -2.93 -6.44 16.09
C ALA A 160 -3.82 -5.98 17.24
N VAL A 161 -3.25 -5.67 18.41
CA VAL A 161 -3.99 -5.09 19.54
C VAL A 161 -4.61 -3.75 19.16
N PHE A 162 -3.86 -2.87 18.50
CA PHE A 162 -4.36 -1.59 18.01
C PHE A 162 -5.52 -1.78 17.02
N ALA A 163 -5.38 -2.68 16.05
CA ALA A 163 -6.42 -2.98 15.08
C ALA A 163 -7.69 -3.54 15.74
N LEU A 164 -7.56 -4.44 16.72
CA LEU A 164 -8.69 -4.99 17.47
C LEU A 164 -9.41 -3.90 18.26
N LEU A 165 -8.67 -3.05 18.98
CA LEU A 165 -9.24 -1.92 19.71
C LEU A 165 -9.91 -0.92 18.75
N PHE A 166 -9.30 -0.66 17.61
CA PHE A 166 -9.83 0.24 16.59
C PHE A 166 -11.11 -0.30 15.93
N PHE A 167 -11.17 -1.59 15.62
CA PHE A 167 -12.37 -2.24 15.09
C PHE A 167 -13.49 -2.26 16.12
N HIS A 168 -13.18 -2.58 17.37
CA HIS A 168 -14.16 -2.56 18.46
C HIS A 168 -14.72 -1.16 18.69
N TRP A 169 -13.89 -0.12 18.59
CA TRP A 169 -14.33 1.27 18.66
C TRP A 169 -15.21 1.67 17.48
N LEU A 170 -14.87 1.22 16.27
CA LEU A 170 -15.65 1.47 15.05
C LEU A 170 -17.01 0.79 15.07
N GLU A 171 -17.09 -0.45 15.57
CA GLU A 171 -18.35 -1.17 15.74
C GLU A 171 -19.25 -0.49 16.77
N ARG A 172 -18.69 -0.05 17.90
CA ARG A 172 -19.44 0.75 18.90
C ARG A 172 -20.02 2.05 18.34
N ARG A 173 -19.37 2.67 17.35
CA ARG A 173 -19.88 3.87 16.67
C ARG A 173 -20.87 3.58 15.56
N ALA A 174 -20.88 2.36 15.01
CA ALA A 174 -21.85 1.94 14.01
C ALA A 174 -23.19 1.51 14.65
N GLU A 175 -23.18 1.18 15.95
CA GLU A 175 -24.37 0.80 16.74
C GLU A 175 -25.06 2.00 17.44
N SER A 176 -24.48 3.21 17.40
CA SER A 176 -25.03 4.44 18.01
C SER A 176 -25.57 5.42 16.97
#